data_AF-A0A0L6U411-F1
#
_entry.id   AF-A0A0L6U411-F1
#
_cell.length_a   1.000
_cell.length_b   1.000
_cell.length_c   1.000
_cell.angle_alpha   90.00
_cell.angle_beta   90.00
_cell.angle_gamma   90.00
#
_symmetry.space_group_name_H-M   'P 1'
#
loop_
_entity.id
_entity.type
_entity.pdbx_description
1 polymer ?
#
loop_
_entity_poly.entity_id
_entity_poly.type
_entity_poly.pdbx_seq_one_letter_code
_entity_poly.pdbx_strand_id
1 'polypeptide(L)'
;MSILVTIFIYFVNVVNSIFKKHSKILTLFILLLLWILMGANTQNPDIYAYQMGYSYLIPGSFEFGYMFLERIFNFFNFDYSTFRMIISLVGILLIHHTVKLLIKNQSPFYLLYFIYPFLMDVVQIRNFLAMAIFIFAIPFLLSENIKDIIKYILLVLIAASIQVTFVVYIPLFIIPKIKKTVFLKFLIGIGIIFLVLIALNQSGLNLISQLMINTIGSFDDEVLTIAYKQTNLGFILFWAIQSVNFILLYWANKNYIPSKNNKKINKWAVSSINPSLIECNSLQFKYIDLIFWINVYAFLFLPLYVFWSTFSRLMRNIIPLNLLVYIIVGKSLPPRSIKKIGFISICITYNCILFFIEIYMLYGESIINSIFKYNYIFG
;
A
#
# COMPACT_ATOMS: atom_id res chain seq x y z
N MET A 1 -10.29 -14.00 -22.68
CA MET A 1 -11.55 -13.74 -21.95
C MET A 1 -11.35 -12.76 -20.78
N SER A 2 -10.32 -12.97 -19.95
CA SER A 2 -9.93 -12.13 -18.81
C SER A 2 -9.99 -10.61 -19.04
N ILE A 3 -9.42 -10.11 -20.15
CA ILE A 3 -9.36 -8.68 -20.47
C ILE A 3 -10.77 -8.08 -20.63
N LEU A 4 -11.65 -8.76 -21.37
CA LEU A 4 -13.01 -8.28 -21.61
C LEU A 4 -13.82 -8.23 -20.32
N VAL A 5 -13.73 -9.28 -19.49
CA VAL A 5 -14.36 -9.34 -18.16
C VAL A 5 -13.84 -8.22 -17.27
N THR A 6 -12.53 -8.00 -17.26
CA THR A 6 -11.87 -6.93 -16.51
C THR A 6 -12.39 -5.56 -16.94
N ILE A 7 -12.38 -5.27 -18.25
CA ILE A 7 -12.87 -3.99 -18.81
C ILE A 7 -14.33 -3.76 -18.42
N PHE A 8 -15.18 -4.79 -18.55
CA PHE A 8 -16.60 -4.69 -18.20
C PHE A 8 -16.82 -4.39 -16.71
N ILE A 9 -16.23 -5.19 -15.81
CA ILE A 9 -16.37 -4.99 -14.35
C ILE A 9 -15.80 -3.64 -13.92
N TYR A 10 -14.66 -3.24 -14.49
CA TYR A 10 -14.03 -1.96 -14.22
C TYR A 10 -14.93 -0.81 -14.67
N PHE A 11 -15.45 -0.85 -15.90
CA PHE A 11 -16.36 0.16 -16.45
C PHE A 11 -17.63 0.31 -15.60
N VAL A 12 -18.28 -0.79 -15.24
CA VAL A 12 -19.48 -0.76 -14.38
C VAL A 12 -19.17 -0.17 -13.00
N ASN A 13 -17.99 -0.43 -12.44
CA ASN A 13 -17.56 0.18 -11.18
C ASN A 13 -17.21 1.67 -11.31
N VAL A 14 -16.70 2.13 -12.46
CA VAL A 14 -16.52 3.56 -12.77
C VAL A 14 -17.87 4.25 -12.77
N VAL A 15 -18.86 3.69 -13.48
CA VAL A 15 -20.25 4.17 -13.49
C VAL A 15 -20.80 4.23 -12.06
N ASN A 16 -20.66 3.15 -11.28
CA ASN A 16 -21.09 3.10 -9.88
C ASN A 16 -20.50 4.23 -9.03
N SER A 17 -19.21 4.51 -9.24
CA SER A 17 -18.46 5.55 -8.53
C SER A 17 -18.94 6.96 -8.88
N ILE A 18 -19.19 7.23 -10.16
CA ILE A 18 -19.67 8.52 -10.66
C ILE A 18 -21.10 8.80 -10.18
N PHE A 19 -21.99 7.83 -10.33
CA PHE A 19 -23.41 7.98 -9.96
C PHE A 19 -23.67 7.84 -8.46
N LYS A 20 -22.63 7.60 -7.64
CA LYS A 20 -22.71 7.43 -6.18
C LYS A 20 -23.76 6.39 -5.74
N LYS A 21 -24.10 5.45 -6.63
CA LYS A 21 -24.95 4.31 -6.28
C LYS A 21 -24.06 3.46 -5.37
N HIS A 22 -24.38 3.33 -4.10
CA HIS A 22 -23.54 2.63 -3.13
C HIS A 22 -23.72 1.10 -3.26
N SER A 23 -23.60 0.57 -4.49
CA SER A 23 -23.92 -0.83 -4.77
C SER A 23 -22.88 -1.77 -4.20
N LYS A 24 -23.29 -2.51 -3.15
CA LYS A 24 -22.46 -3.55 -2.53
C LYS A 24 -22.14 -4.69 -3.50
N ILE A 25 -23.06 -4.99 -4.41
CA ILE A 25 -22.90 -6.04 -5.43
C ILE A 25 -21.77 -5.66 -6.40
N LEU A 26 -21.69 -4.40 -6.81
CA LEU A 26 -20.63 -3.96 -7.72
C LEU A 26 -19.26 -3.93 -7.02
N THR A 27 -19.20 -3.59 -5.73
CA THR A 27 -17.99 -3.79 -4.93
C THR A 27 -17.60 -5.27 -4.88
N LEU A 28 -18.55 -6.18 -4.67
CA LEU A 28 -18.26 -7.62 -4.64
C LEU A 28 -17.67 -8.10 -5.97
N PHE A 29 -18.19 -7.64 -7.11
CA PHE A 29 -17.63 -8.02 -8.41
C PHE A 29 -16.20 -7.54 -8.62
N ILE A 30 -15.86 -6.31 -8.22
CA ILE A 30 -14.46 -5.86 -8.34
C ILE A 30 -13.55 -6.62 -7.36
N LEU A 31 -14.02 -6.94 -6.15
CA LEU A 31 -13.26 -7.77 -5.21
C LEU A 31 -12.99 -9.19 -5.75
N LEU A 32 -14.01 -9.83 -6.34
CA LEU A 32 -13.88 -11.14 -6.98
C LEU A 32 -12.92 -11.07 -8.17
N LEU A 33 -12.99 -10.00 -8.96
CA LEU A 33 -12.05 -9.78 -10.06
C LEU A 33 -10.61 -9.68 -9.55
N LEU A 34 -10.34 -8.86 -8.53
CA LEU A 34 -9.00 -8.74 -7.94
C LEU A 34 -8.51 -10.09 -7.41
N TRP A 35 -9.39 -10.84 -6.74
CA TRP A 35 -9.06 -12.15 -6.20
C TRP A 35 -8.71 -13.15 -7.30
N ILE A 36 -9.51 -13.24 -8.35
CA ILE A 36 -9.27 -14.15 -9.47
C ILE A 36 -7.98 -13.76 -10.22
N LEU A 37 -7.78 -12.47 -10.51
CA LEU A 37 -6.58 -12.01 -11.22
C LEU A 37 -5.29 -12.28 -10.42
N MET A 38 -5.35 -12.17 -9.10
CA MET A 38 -4.20 -12.41 -8.22
C MET A 38 -3.98 -13.89 -7.93
N GLY A 39 -5.00 -14.57 -7.41
CA GLY A 39 -4.91 -15.93 -6.91
C GLY A 39 -4.82 -16.98 -8.01
N ALA A 40 -5.50 -16.77 -9.14
CA ALA A 40 -5.56 -17.74 -10.23
C ALA A 40 -4.51 -17.53 -11.33
N ASN A 41 -3.60 -16.58 -11.13
CA ASN A 41 -2.51 -16.35 -12.06
C ASN A 41 -1.50 -17.52 -12.03
N THR A 42 -1.06 -17.99 -13.19
CA THR A 42 -0.18 -19.17 -13.31
C THR A 42 1.22 -18.84 -13.80
N GLN A 43 1.43 -17.66 -14.38
CA GLN A 43 2.75 -17.18 -14.76
C GLN A 43 2.91 -15.72 -14.34
N ASN A 44 4.05 -15.40 -13.74
CA ASN A 44 4.58 -14.07 -13.50
C ASN A 44 6.06 -14.19 -13.08
N PRO A 45 6.82 -13.09 -12.98
CA PRO A 45 8.26 -13.14 -12.69
C PRO A 45 8.66 -13.93 -11.44
N ASP A 46 7.84 -13.94 -10.39
CA ASP A 46 8.21 -14.52 -9.09
C ASP A 46 7.56 -15.90 -8.83
N ILE A 47 6.57 -16.34 -9.63
CA ILE A 47 5.80 -17.58 -9.37
C ILE A 47 6.70 -18.80 -9.26
N TYR A 48 7.70 -18.93 -10.14
CA TYR A 48 8.55 -20.11 -10.15
C TYR A 48 9.30 -20.27 -8.81
N ALA A 49 9.91 -19.18 -8.32
CA ALA A 49 10.60 -19.17 -7.05
C ALA A 49 9.67 -19.53 -5.88
N TYR A 50 8.45 -18.96 -5.84
CA TYR A 50 7.48 -19.29 -4.80
C TYR A 50 6.97 -20.73 -4.88
N GLN A 51 6.70 -21.24 -6.08
CA GLN A 51 6.23 -22.60 -6.27
C GLN A 51 7.31 -23.63 -5.88
N MET A 52 8.58 -23.36 -6.20
CA MET A 52 9.70 -24.19 -5.77
C MET A 52 9.85 -24.16 -4.24
N GLY A 53 9.83 -22.97 -3.62
CA GLY A 53 9.88 -22.84 -2.17
C GLY A 53 8.75 -23.61 -1.46
N TYR A 54 7.53 -23.51 -1.98
CA TYR A 54 6.36 -24.23 -1.46
C TYR A 54 6.45 -25.75 -1.63
N SER A 55 6.83 -26.23 -2.82
CA SER A 55 6.79 -27.66 -3.17
C SER A 55 7.89 -28.45 -2.48
N TYR A 56 9.07 -27.84 -2.30
CA TYR A 56 10.24 -28.50 -1.71
C TYR A 56 10.50 -28.07 -0.25
N LEU A 57 9.73 -27.13 0.29
CA LEU A 57 9.86 -26.58 1.65
C LEU A 57 11.30 -26.17 1.99
N ILE A 58 11.99 -25.55 1.03
CA ILE A 58 13.43 -25.25 1.09
C ILE A 58 13.74 -24.42 2.34
N PRO A 59 14.51 -24.94 3.32
CA PRO A 59 14.89 -24.21 4.53
C PRO A 59 15.59 -22.89 4.20
N GLY A 60 15.12 -21.79 4.78
CA GLY A 60 15.74 -20.46 4.60
C GLY A 60 15.45 -19.77 3.28
N SER A 61 14.63 -20.36 2.39
CA SER A 61 14.26 -19.74 1.10
C SER A 61 13.45 -18.45 1.28
N PHE A 62 12.60 -18.39 2.31
CA PHE A 62 11.80 -17.21 2.66
C PHE A 62 11.82 -16.97 4.17
N GLU A 63 11.41 -15.78 4.61
CA GLU A 63 11.35 -15.51 6.04
C GLU A 63 10.24 -16.32 6.74
N PHE A 64 10.50 -16.56 8.03
CA PHE A 64 9.90 -17.62 8.82
C PHE A 64 8.37 -17.63 8.79
N GLY A 65 7.72 -16.47 8.85
CA GLY A 65 6.27 -16.35 8.87
C GLY A 65 5.62 -16.82 7.57
N TYR A 66 6.24 -16.55 6.42
CA TYR A 66 5.72 -17.04 5.14
C TYR A 66 5.92 -18.55 4.99
N MET A 67 7.12 -19.05 5.30
CA MET A 67 7.40 -20.50 5.31
C MET A 67 6.49 -21.28 6.25
N PHE A 68 6.17 -20.70 7.41
CA PHE A 68 5.24 -21.31 8.36
C PHE A 68 3.84 -21.49 7.75
N LEU A 69 3.35 -20.50 7.00
CA LEU A 69 2.10 -20.62 6.25
C LEU A 69 2.22 -21.70 5.15
N GLU A 70 3.30 -21.71 4.38
CA GLU A 70 3.50 -22.74 3.34
C GLU A 70 3.47 -24.15 3.94
N ARG A 71 4.13 -24.36 5.08
CA ARG A 71 4.14 -25.64 5.80
C ARG A 71 2.76 -26.05 6.30
N ILE A 72 1.95 -25.11 6.80
CA ILE A 72 0.58 -25.42 7.22
C ILE A 72 -0.25 -25.92 6.03
N PHE A 73 -0.20 -25.22 4.90
CA PHE A 73 -1.00 -25.60 3.74
C PHE A 73 -0.50 -26.88 3.08
N ASN A 74 0.82 -27.06 3.02
CA ASN A 74 1.44 -28.30 2.56
C ASN A 74 1.08 -29.49 3.47
N PHE A 75 1.01 -29.30 4.79
CA PHE A 75 0.55 -30.32 5.74
C PHE A 75 -0.90 -30.77 5.47
N PHE A 76 -1.76 -29.87 4.98
CA PHE A 76 -3.12 -30.20 4.52
C PHE A 76 -3.18 -30.69 3.07
N ASN A 77 -2.04 -30.96 2.42
CA ASN A 77 -1.89 -31.38 1.03
C ASN A 77 -2.50 -30.40 0.01
N PHE A 78 -2.58 -29.11 0.32
CA PHE A 78 -2.93 -28.11 -0.67
C PHE A 78 -1.78 -27.89 -1.64
N ASP A 79 -2.08 -27.71 -2.92
CA ASP A 79 -1.09 -27.29 -3.91
C ASP A 79 -0.79 -25.78 -3.81
N TYR A 80 0.27 -25.35 -4.48
CA TYR A 80 0.68 -23.94 -4.46
C TYR A 80 -0.41 -23.00 -5.01
N SER A 81 -1.16 -23.44 -6.02
CA SER A 81 -2.26 -22.67 -6.60
C SER A 81 -3.40 -22.43 -5.61
N THR A 82 -3.78 -23.45 -4.85
CA THR A 82 -4.79 -23.33 -3.77
C THR A 82 -4.28 -22.45 -2.64
N PHE A 83 -3.03 -22.63 -2.22
CA PHE A 83 -2.39 -21.76 -1.24
C PHE A 83 -2.44 -20.30 -1.67
N ARG A 84 -2.06 -19.99 -2.92
CA ARG A 84 -2.08 -18.64 -3.48
C ARG A 84 -3.49 -18.04 -3.55
N MET A 85 -4.49 -18.83 -3.92
CA MET A 85 -5.90 -18.40 -3.89
C MET A 85 -6.35 -18.01 -2.48
N ILE A 86 -5.96 -18.78 -1.47
CA ILE A 86 -6.40 -18.53 -0.09
C ILE A 86 -5.68 -17.32 0.50
N ILE A 87 -4.36 -17.20 0.35
CA ILE A 87 -3.62 -16.03 0.86
C ILE A 87 -4.03 -14.73 0.16
N SER A 88 -4.31 -14.77 -1.14
CA SER A 88 -4.81 -13.59 -1.87
C SER A 88 -6.20 -13.17 -1.39
N LEU A 89 -7.11 -14.13 -1.15
CA LEU A 89 -8.43 -13.85 -0.58
C LEU A 89 -8.30 -13.21 0.82
N VAL A 90 -7.48 -13.79 1.69
CA VAL A 90 -7.23 -13.27 3.04
C VAL A 90 -6.71 -11.84 2.96
N GLY A 91 -5.70 -11.57 2.14
CA GLY A 91 -5.15 -10.22 1.98
C GLY A 91 -6.18 -9.21 1.47
N ILE A 92 -6.97 -9.57 0.45
CA ILE A 92 -8.03 -8.71 -0.09
C ILE A 92 -9.09 -8.40 0.96
N LEU A 93 -9.50 -9.39 1.77
CA LEU A 93 -10.47 -9.21 2.85
C LEU A 93 -9.95 -8.30 3.97
N LEU A 94 -8.67 -8.43 4.34
CA LEU A 94 -8.01 -7.55 5.32
C LEU A 94 -8.00 -6.09 4.84
N ILE A 95 -7.64 -5.85 3.58
CA ILE A 95 -7.72 -4.50 2.98
C ILE A 95 -9.17 -4.02 2.96
N HIS A 96 -10.11 -4.87 2.53
CA HIS A 96 -11.54 -4.51 2.48
C HIS A 96 -12.11 -4.11 3.83
N HIS A 97 -11.70 -4.77 4.90
CA HIS A 97 -12.10 -4.41 6.26
C HIS A 97 -11.74 -2.96 6.58
N THR A 98 -10.49 -2.55 6.33
CA THR A 98 -10.04 -1.16 6.54
C THR A 98 -10.78 -0.17 5.63
N VAL A 99 -10.97 -0.51 4.34
CA VAL A 99 -11.69 0.35 3.38
C VAL A 99 -13.13 0.58 3.84
N LYS A 100 -13.85 -0.48 4.23
CA LYS A 100 -15.24 -0.41 4.70
C LYS A 100 -15.38 0.41 5.98
N LEU A 101 -14.38 0.38 6.86
CA LEU A 101 -14.35 1.18 8.08
C LEU A 101 -14.32 2.68 7.78
N LEU A 102 -13.61 3.09 6.72
CA LEU A 102 -13.31 4.50 6.45
C LEU A 102 -14.24 5.13 5.41
N ILE A 103 -14.72 4.37 4.42
CA ILE A 103 -15.54 4.92 3.33
C ILE A 103 -16.78 4.06 3.02
N LYS A 104 -17.93 4.74 2.82
CA LYS A 104 -19.19 4.08 2.43
C LYS A 104 -19.17 3.50 1.01
N ASN A 105 -18.78 4.31 0.03
CA ASN A 105 -18.54 3.83 -1.34
C ASN A 105 -17.11 3.33 -1.47
N GLN A 106 -16.93 2.02 -1.63
CA GLN A 106 -15.61 1.39 -1.76
C GLN A 106 -15.12 1.30 -3.22
N SER A 107 -16.00 1.34 -4.22
CA SER A 107 -15.61 1.22 -5.64
C SER A 107 -14.48 2.17 -6.05
N PRO A 108 -14.44 3.47 -5.68
CA PRO A 108 -13.34 4.35 -6.05
C PRO A 108 -11.97 3.89 -5.53
N PHE A 109 -11.93 3.23 -4.37
CA PHE A 109 -10.70 2.69 -3.82
C PHE A 109 -10.18 1.56 -4.70
N TYR A 110 -11.02 0.58 -5.02
CA TYR A 110 -10.61 -0.56 -5.82
C TYR A 110 -10.27 -0.20 -7.27
N LEU A 111 -10.92 0.83 -7.83
CA LEU A 111 -10.56 1.34 -9.16
C LEU A 111 -9.15 1.95 -9.16
N LEU A 112 -8.82 2.80 -8.18
CA LEU A 112 -7.48 3.39 -8.06
C LEU A 112 -6.43 2.33 -7.70
N TYR A 113 -6.75 1.46 -6.75
CA TYR A 113 -5.89 0.35 -6.32
C TYR A 113 -5.57 -0.59 -7.49
N PHE A 114 -6.56 -0.89 -8.35
CA PHE A 114 -6.38 -1.70 -9.56
C PHE A 114 -5.39 -1.08 -10.54
N ILE A 115 -5.47 0.25 -10.76
CA ILE A 115 -4.49 0.97 -11.59
C ILE A 115 -3.09 0.81 -10.96
N TYR A 116 -2.96 1.13 -9.67
CA TYR A 116 -1.72 0.97 -8.93
C TYR A 116 -2.00 0.96 -7.42
N PRO A 117 -1.35 0.10 -6.59
CA PRO A 117 -0.26 -0.84 -6.92
C PRO A 117 -0.68 -2.28 -7.26
N PHE A 118 -1.97 -2.59 -7.42
CA PHE A 118 -2.47 -3.98 -7.45
C PHE A 118 -1.69 -4.93 -8.37
N LEU A 119 -1.33 -4.54 -9.59
CA LEU A 119 -0.62 -5.45 -10.50
C LEU A 119 0.77 -5.84 -9.99
N MET A 120 1.46 -4.94 -9.27
CA MET A 120 2.71 -5.29 -8.59
C MET A 120 2.47 -6.25 -7.43
N ASP A 121 1.36 -6.06 -6.71
CA ASP A 121 0.95 -6.94 -5.62
C ASP A 121 0.59 -8.35 -6.09
N VAL A 122 0.09 -8.50 -7.32
CA VAL A 122 -0.16 -9.83 -7.93
C VAL A 122 1.14 -10.63 -8.06
N VAL A 123 2.23 -9.96 -8.43
CA VAL A 123 3.55 -10.58 -8.59
C VAL A 123 4.18 -10.83 -7.22
N GLN A 124 4.19 -9.81 -6.35
CA GLN A 124 4.91 -9.84 -5.08
C GLN A 124 4.01 -10.27 -3.92
N ILE A 125 3.50 -11.51 -3.99
CA ILE A 125 2.45 -12.02 -3.09
C ILE A 125 2.84 -11.97 -1.61
N ARG A 126 4.12 -12.18 -1.28
CA ARG A 126 4.65 -12.09 0.09
C ARG A 126 4.53 -10.66 0.64
N ASN A 127 5.01 -9.68 -0.13
CA ASN A 127 4.87 -8.28 0.22
C ASN A 127 3.40 -7.84 0.28
N PHE A 128 2.56 -8.31 -0.65
CA PHE A 128 1.12 -8.04 -0.65
C PHE A 128 0.46 -8.52 0.65
N LEU A 129 0.71 -9.76 1.07
CA LEU A 129 0.12 -10.31 2.29
C LEU A 129 0.55 -9.52 3.53
N ALA A 130 1.84 -9.20 3.64
CA ALA A 130 2.35 -8.36 4.72
C ALA A 130 1.75 -6.94 4.68
N MET A 131 1.60 -6.34 3.48
CA MET A 131 0.97 -5.04 3.27
C MET A 131 -0.50 -5.06 3.69
N ALA A 132 -1.24 -6.12 3.35
CA ALA A 132 -2.64 -6.27 3.73
C ALA A 132 -2.82 -6.33 5.25
N ILE A 133 -1.97 -7.09 5.95
CA ILE A 133 -1.94 -7.15 7.42
C ILE A 133 -1.60 -5.78 8.00
N PHE A 134 -0.62 -5.09 7.44
CA PHE A 134 -0.25 -3.73 7.86
C PHE A 134 -1.40 -2.72 7.67
N ILE A 135 -2.06 -2.71 6.51
CA ILE A 135 -3.24 -1.86 6.24
C ILE A 135 -4.37 -2.17 7.23
N PHE A 136 -4.56 -3.44 7.58
CA PHE A 136 -5.51 -3.86 8.61
C PHE A 136 -5.11 -3.41 10.03
N ALA A 137 -3.81 -3.27 10.30
CA ALA A 137 -3.30 -2.83 11.59
C ALA A 137 -3.47 -1.30 11.81
N ILE A 138 -3.41 -0.49 10.76
CA ILE A 138 -3.42 0.99 10.87
C ILE A 138 -4.59 1.55 11.71
N PRO A 139 -5.85 1.10 11.56
CA PRO A 139 -6.96 1.61 12.36
C PRO A 139 -6.76 1.52 13.88
N PHE A 140 -5.97 0.56 14.39
CA PHE A 140 -5.72 0.44 15.82
C PHE A 140 -4.90 1.61 16.37
N LEU A 141 -4.10 2.29 15.54
CA LEU A 141 -3.38 3.53 15.91
C LEU A 141 -4.28 4.77 16.01
N LEU A 142 -5.54 4.69 15.57
CA LEU A 142 -6.50 5.81 15.69
C LEU A 142 -7.10 5.92 17.10
N SER A 143 -6.97 4.86 17.89
CA SER A 143 -7.34 4.83 19.29
C SER A 143 -6.14 5.19 20.17
N GLU A 144 -6.41 5.75 21.35
CA GLU A 144 -5.37 6.01 22.36
C GLU A 144 -5.24 4.85 23.36
N ASN A 145 -5.90 3.72 23.10
CA ASN A 145 -5.94 2.57 24.00
C ASN A 145 -4.68 1.71 23.86
N ILE A 146 -4.04 1.39 24.99
CA ILE A 146 -2.87 0.51 25.02
C ILE A 146 -3.14 -0.87 24.40
N LYS A 147 -4.36 -1.41 24.55
CA LYS A 147 -4.73 -2.71 23.95
C LYS A 147 -4.66 -2.68 22.43
N ASP A 148 -5.06 -1.57 21.83
CA ASP A 148 -5.04 -1.42 20.38
C ASP A 148 -3.63 -1.11 19.87
N ILE A 149 -2.81 -0.39 20.64
CA ILE A 149 -1.37 -0.27 20.37
C ILE A 149 -0.70 -1.65 20.37
N ILE A 150 -1.01 -2.52 21.34
CA ILE A 150 -0.49 -3.89 21.39
C ILE A 150 -0.94 -4.67 20.15
N LYS A 151 -2.22 -4.61 19.77
CA LYS A 151 -2.72 -5.25 18.54
C LYS A 151 -1.98 -4.77 17.31
N TYR A 152 -1.74 -3.45 17.18
CA TYR A 152 -0.96 -2.89 16.10
C TYR A 152 0.44 -3.50 16.04
N ILE A 153 1.17 -3.49 17.16
CA ILE A 153 2.53 -4.03 17.23
C ILE A 153 2.55 -5.52 16.85
N LEU A 154 1.65 -6.32 17.41
CA LEU A 154 1.55 -7.75 17.10
C LEU A 154 1.27 -8.00 15.61
N LEU A 155 0.33 -7.26 15.02
CA LEU A 155 0.02 -7.40 13.59
C LEU A 155 1.19 -6.99 12.70
N VAL A 156 1.93 -5.93 13.05
CA VAL A 156 3.12 -5.53 12.30
C VAL A 156 4.25 -6.54 12.46
N LEU A 157 4.41 -7.18 13.62
CA LEU A 157 5.36 -8.28 13.81
C LEU A 157 4.99 -9.50 12.97
N ILE A 158 3.70 -9.80 12.82
CA ILE A 158 3.22 -10.86 11.90
C ILE A 158 3.51 -10.47 10.44
N ALA A 159 3.28 -9.21 10.04
CA ALA A 159 3.65 -8.74 8.71
C ALA A 159 5.16 -8.83 8.47
N ALA A 160 5.97 -8.46 9.47
CA ALA A 160 7.43 -8.53 9.44
C ALA A 160 7.97 -9.95 9.35
N SER A 161 7.30 -10.94 9.97
CA SER A 161 7.71 -12.34 9.84
C SER A 161 7.46 -12.90 8.44
N ILE A 162 6.49 -12.35 7.70
CA ILE A 162 6.20 -12.71 6.30
C ILE A 162 7.12 -11.95 5.33
N GLN A 163 7.41 -10.69 5.62
CA GLN A 163 8.28 -9.83 4.82
C GLN A 163 9.04 -8.88 5.75
N VAL A 164 10.34 -9.08 5.91
CA VAL A 164 11.16 -8.41 6.95
C VAL A 164 11.14 -6.88 6.86
N THR A 165 10.93 -6.33 5.67
CA THR A 165 10.86 -4.87 5.45
C THR A 165 9.75 -4.19 6.26
N PHE A 166 8.75 -4.92 6.74
CA PHE A 166 7.68 -4.35 7.57
C PHE A 166 8.08 -4.00 9.01
N VAL A 167 9.26 -4.46 9.47
CA VAL A 167 9.83 -4.06 10.78
C VAL A 167 9.91 -2.53 10.90
N VAL A 168 10.16 -1.83 9.79
CA VAL A 168 10.28 -0.37 9.78
C VAL A 168 8.99 0.35 10.17
N TYR A 169 7.83 -0.33 10.16
CA TYR A 169 6.57 0.27 10.57
C TYR A 169 6.26 0.09 12.06
N ILE A 170 7.06 -0.67 12.82
CA ILE A 170 6.85 -0.82 14.27
C ILE A 170 6.85 0.56 14.96
N PRO A 171 7.82 1.47 14.73
CA PRO A 171 7.88 2.75 15.44
C PRO A 171 6.69 3.70 15.17
N LEU A 172 5.81 3.41 14.21
CA LEU A 172 4.65 4.26 13.91
C LEU A 172 3.69 4.40 15.10
N PHE A 173 3.67 3.48 16.07
CA PHE A 173 2.85 3.62 17.28
C PHE A 173 3.23 4.86 18.12
N ILE A 174 4.45 5.38 17.93
CA ILE A 174 4.95 6.57 18.63
C ILE A 174 4.38 7.85 17.99
N ILE A 175 4.14 7.85 16.68
CA ILE A 175 3.73 9.03 15.89
C ILE A 175 2.56 9.81 16.53
N PRO A 176 1.44 9.17 16.93
CA PRO A 176 0.33 9.89 17.56
C PRO A 176 0.75 10.71 18.80
N LYS A 177 1.79 10.27 19.52
CA LYS A 177 2.29 10.88 20.75
C LYS A 177 3.29 12.02 20.48
N ILE A 178 4.10 11.91 19.42
CA ILE A 178 5.22 12.84 19.15
C ILE A 178 4.95 13.84 18.02
N LYS A 179 3.80 13.78 17.35
CA LYS A 179 3.42 14.63 16.20
C LYS A 179 3.50 16.15 16.41
N LYS A 180 3.77 16.62 17.63
CA LYS A 180 3.89 18.04 17.97
C LYS A 180 5.30 18.50 18.33
N THR A 181 6.28 17.60 18.37
CA THR A 181 7.62 17.96 18.83
C THR A 181 8.48 18.44 17.66
N VAL A 182 9.23 19.53 17.89
CA VAL A 182 10.31 20.00 16.99
C VAL A 182 11.31 18.86 16.71
N PHE A 183 11.44 17.94 17.67
CA PHE A 183 12.31 16.77 17.63
C PHE A 183 12.04 15.81 16.48
N LEU A 184 10.77 15.49 16.13
CA LEU A 184 10.50 14.60 14.99
C LEU A 184 10.93 15.25 13.67
N LYS A 185 10.67 16.56 13.52
CA LYS A 185 11.10 17.32 12.34
C LYS A 185 12.61 17.41 12.24
N PHE A 186 13.29 17.54 13.38
CA PHE A 186 14.74 17.55 13.49
C PHE A 186 15.36 16.18 13.15
N LEU A 187 14.81 15.08 13.67
CA LEU A 187 15.28 13.72 13.34
C LEU A 187 15.10 13.39 11.86
N ILE A 188 14.01 13.85 11.25
CA ILE A 188 13.79 13.70 9.80
C ILE A 188 14.80 14.55 9.02
N GLY A 189 15.03 15.80 9.44
CA GLY A 189 16.05 16.66 8.83
C GLY A 189 17.45 16.05 8.90
N ILE A 190 17.84 15.53 10.07
CA ILE A 190 19.13 14.86 10.25
C ILE A 190 19.21 13.56 9.46
N GLY A 191 18.17 12.73 9.48
CA GLY A 191 18.14 11.49 8.71
C GLY A 191 18.34 11.74 7.22
N ILE A 192 17.64 12.74 6.67
CA ILE A 192 17.78 13.15 5.27
C ILE A 192 19.21 13.66 4.99
N ILE A 193 19.74 14.57 5.83
CA ILE A 193 21.08 15.14 5.63
C ILE A 193 22.16 14.05 5.72
N PHE A 194 22.14 13.24 6.77
CA PHE A 194 23.11 12.17 7.00
C PHE A 194 23.17 11.21 5.83
N LEU A 195 22.01 10.84 5.31
CA LEU A 195 21.94 9.88 4.24
C LEU A 195 22.19 10.48 2.84
N VAL A 196 21.90 11.76 2.61
CA VAL A 196 22.35 12.49 1.42
C VAL A 196 23.88 12.54 1.38
N LEU A 197 24.52 12.82 2.53
CA LEU A 197 25.98 12.84 2.64
C LEU A 197 26.59 11.46 2.37
N ILE A 198 25.93 10.38 2.78
CA ILE A 198 26.35 9.01 2.44
C ILE A 198 26.16 8.71 0.96
N ALA A 199 25.00 9.07 0.38
CA ALA A 199 24.72 8.83 -1.03
C ALA A 199 25.69 9.56 -1.98
N LEU A 200 26.22 10.72 -1.55
CA LEU A 200 27.21 11.49 -2.31
C LEU A 200 28.65 10.99 -2.11
N ASN A 201 28.89 10.01 -1.22
CA ASN A 201 30.22 9.49 -0.91
C ASN A 201 30.31 7.99 -1.23
N GLN A 202 31.05 7.65 -2.28
CA GLN A 202 31.27 6.27 -2.75
C GLN A 202 31.75 5.32 -1.63
N SER A 203 32.60 5.83 -0.72
CA SER A 203 33.14 5.04 0.40
C SER A 203 32.08 4.77 1.47
N GLY A 204 31.17 5.72 1.71
CA GLY A 204 30.03 5.54 2.61
C GLY A 204 29.02 4.53 2.06
N LEU A 205 28.77 4.58 0.74
CA LEU A 205 27.93 3.59 0.05
C LEU A 205 28.49 2.16 0.19
N ASN A 206 29.80 1.99 0.01
CA ASN A 206 30.45 0.68 0.13
C ASN A 206 30.37 0.12 1.55
N LEU A 207 30.59 0.95 2.58
CA LEU A 207 30.54 0.53 3.97
C LEU A 207 29.13 0.10 4.39
N ILE A 208 28.09 0.84 4.02
CA ILE A 208 26.71 0.47 4.32
C ILE A 208 26.29 -0.78 3.54
N SER A 209 26.68 -0.90 2.28
CA SER A 209 26.39 -2.09 1.47
C SER A 209 26.98 -3.35 2.11
N GLN A 210 28.22 -3.29 2.58
CA GLN A 210 28.88 -4.39 3.31
C GLN A 210 28.17 -4.72 4.63
N LEU A 211 27.78 -3.71 5.42
CA LEU A 211 27.04 -3.94 6.66
C LEU A 211 25.69 -4.61 6.39
N MET A 212 24.96 -4.19 5.35
CA MET A 212 23.66 -4.79 5.00
C MET A 212 23.80 -6.22 4.51
N ILE A 213 24.81 -6.53 3.69
CA ILE A 213 25.09 -7.90 3.25
C ILE A 213 25.35 -8.80 4.46
N ASN A 214 26.16 -8.32 5.42
CA ASN A 214 26.54 -9.08 6.61
C ASN A 214 25.41 -9.26 7.64
N THR A 215 24.40 -8.38 7.66
CA THR A 215 23.28 -8.46 8.61
C THR A 215 22.01 -9.09 8.06
N ILE A 216 21.77 -9.02 6.75
CA ILE A 216 20.48 -9.42 6.16
C ILE A 216 20.56 -10.80 5.45
N GLY A 217 21.75 -11.25 5.03
CA GLY A 217 21.95 -12.59 4.46
C GLY A 217 21.39 -12.76 3.04
N SER A 218 22.20 -13.37 2.17
CA SER A 218 21.93 -13.78 0.76
C SER A 218 20.92 -12.91 -0.01
N PHE A 219 21.42 -11.80 -0.57
CA PHE A 219 20.79 -11.23 -1.76
C PHE A 219 21.39 -11.95 -2.97
N ASP A 220 20.55 -12.50 -3.86
CA ASP A 220 20.99 -13.29 -5.02
C ASP A 220 22.15 -12.61 -5.79
N ASP A 221 23.16 -13.39 -6.20
CA ASP A 221 24.35 -12.88 -6.90
C ASP A 221 24.03 -12.20 -8.25
N GLU A 222 22.88 -12.54 -8.86
CA GLU A 222 22.36 -11.91 -10.07
C GLU A 222 21.84 -10.47 -9.80
N VAL A 223 21.41 -10.22 -8.55
CA VAL A 223 20.85 -8.95 -8.07
C VAL A 223 21.96 -7.95 -7.73
N LEU A 224 23.13 -8.41 -7.29
CA LEU A 224 24.36 -7.59 -7.19
C LEU A 224 24.79 -7.05 -8.57
N THR A 225 24.72 -7.89 -9.60
CA THR A 225 25.10 -7.49 -10.98
C THR A 225 24.12 -6.46 -11.57
N ILE A 226 22.86 -6.47 -11.15
CA ILE A 226 21.83 -5.47 -11.51
C ILE A 226 21.99 -4.18 -10.70
N ALA A 227 22.35 -4.26 -9.41
CA ALA A 227 22.63 -3.09 -8.57
C ALA A 227 23.83 -2.28 -9.07
N TYR A 228 24.87 -2.94 -9.60
CA TYR A 228 26.00 -2.27 -10.24
C TYR A 228 25.67 -1.72 -11.66
N LYS A 229 24.60 -2.19 -12.31
CA LYS A 229 24.20 -1.76 -13.67
C LYS A 229 23.08 -0.72 -13.72
N GLN A 230 22.27 -0.55 -12.66
CA GLN A 230 21.20 0.46 -12.63
C GLN A 230 21.73 1.85 -12.27
N THR A 231 22.27 2.54 -13.28
CA THR A 231 22.32 4.01 -13.47
C THR A 231 22.23 4.90 -12.21
N ASN A 232 23.34 5.59 -11.91
CA ASN A 232 23.64 6.50 -10.78
C ASN A 232 22.56 7.51 -10.30
N LEU A 233 21.35 7.59 -10.89
CA LEU A 233 20.31 8.56 -10.53
C LEU A 233 18.88 7.98 -10.49
N GLY A 234 18.68 6.66 -10.67
CA GLY A 234 17.34 6.04 -10.68
C GLY A 234 16.54 6.27 -9.39
N PHE A 235 17.21 6.42 -8.25
CA PHE A 235 16.59 6.73 -6.96
C PHE A 235 15.87 8.08 -6.93
N ILE A 236 16.27 9.05 -7.77
CA ILE A 236 15.64 10.38 -7.87
C ILE A 236 14.17 10.24 -8.25
N LEU A 237 13.85 9.27 -9.09
CA LEU A 237 12.49 8.97 -9.48
C LEU A 237 11.62 8.63 -8.26
N PHE A 238 12.10 7.74 -7.39
CA PHE A 238 11.38 7.37 -6.16
C PHE A 238 11.29 8.53 -5.17
N TRP A 239 12.32 9.39 -5.10
CA TRP A 239 12.27 10.62 -4.30
C TRP A 239 11.22 11.60 -4.83
N ALA A 240 11.15 11.77 -6.15
CA ALA A 240 10.15 12.61 -6.80
C ALA A 240 8.74 12.05 -6.54
N ILE A 241 8.55 10.73 -6.67
CA ILE A 241 7.27 10.07 -6.39
C ILE A 241 6.83 10.33 -4.95
N GLN A 242 7.71 10.10 -3.96
CA GLN A 242 7.41 10.34 -2.55
C GLN A 242 7.10 11.82 -2.26
N SER A 243 7.84 12.73 -2.91
CA SER A 243 7.66 14.17 -2.76
C SER A 243 6.30 14.62 -3.30
N VAL A 244 5.91 14.15 -4.49
CA VAL A 244 4.58 14.40 -5.06
C VAL A 244 3.50 13.83 -4.15
N ASN A 245 3.67 12.60 -3.65
CA ASN A 245 2.74 11.94 -2.73
C ASN A 245 2.52 12.79 -1.46
N PHE A 246 3.61 13.29 -0.88
CA PHE A 246 3.58 14.16 0.29
C PHE A 246 2.89 15.50 -0.01
N ILE A 247 3.17 16.14 -1.15
CA ILE A 247 2.50 17.39 -1.56
C ILE A 247 0.99 17.19 -1.68
N LEU A 248 0.56 16.08 -2.28
CA LEU A 248 -0.86 15.73 -2.38
C LEU A 248 -1.50 15.51 -1.01
N LEU A 249 -0.81 14.85 -0.09
CA LEU A 249 -1.30 14.66 1.27
C LEU A 249 -1.32 15.95 2.09
N TYR A 250 -0.32 16.82 1.94
CA TYR A 250 -0.33 18.14 2.54
C TYR A 250 -1.53 18.95 2.05
N TRP A 251 -1.78 18.92 0.74
CA TRP A 251 -2.93 19.57 0.15
C TRP A 251 -4.24 18.97 0.67
N ALA A 252 -4.32 17.64 0.74
CA ALA A 252 -5.47 16.89 1.25
C ALA A 252 -5.77 17.23 2.72
N ASN A 253 -4.76 17.23 3.59
CA ASN A 253 -4.88 17.57 5.00
C ASN A 253 -5.37 19.02 5.20
N LYS A 254 -4.79 19.98 4.46
CA LYS A 254 -5.17 21.40 4.52
C LYS A 254 -6.60 21.68 4.02
N ASN A 255 -7.08 20.90 3.06
CA ASN A 255 -8.37 21.14 2.39
C ASN A 255 -9.47 20.16 2.81
N TYR A 256 -9.19 19.26 3.76
CA TYR A 256 -10.21 18.40 4.32
C TYR A 256 -11.25 19.26 5.04
N ILE A 257 -12.44 19.29 4.47
CA ILE A 257 -13.62 19.88 5.10
C ILE A 257 -14.37 18.71 5.73
N PRO A 258 -14.42 18.57 7.07
CA PRO A 258 -15.25 17.55 7.69
C PRO A 258 -16.66 17.64 7.10
N SER A 259 -17.25 16.50 6.71
CA SER A 259 -18.56 16.49 6.03
C SER A 259 -19.63 17.14 6.91
N LYS A 260 -19.82 18.44 6.73
CA LYS A 260 -20.88 19.27 7.30
C LYS A 260 -21.97 19.39 6.25
N ASN A 261 -22.98 18.53 6.33
CA ASN A 261 -24.25 18.85 5.70
C ASN A 261 -25.04 19.94 6.47
N ASN A 262 -24.38 20.83 7.23
CA ASN A 262 -24.94 22.12 7.66
C ASN A 262 -23.84 23.05 8.20
N LYS A 263 -23.49 24.08 7.43
CA LYS A 263 -22.52 25.13 7.79
C LYS A 263 -23.10 26.24 8.69
N LYS A 264 -24.29 26.07 9.26
CA LYS A 264 -24.84 26.88 10.37
C LYS A 264 -25.51 25.94 11.37
N ILE A 265 -24.77 25.47 12.37
CA ILE A 265 -25.36 24.82 13.55
C ILE A 265 -25.15 25.79 14.69
N ASN A 266 -26.22 26.52 15.02
CA ASN A 266 -26.39 27.10 16.34
C ASN A 266 -26.11 25.99 17.37
N LYS A 267 -25.41 26.33 18.46
CA LYS A 267 -25.01 25.45 19.56
C LYS A 267 -26.13 24.54 20.12
N TRP A 268 -27.38 24.77 19.75
CA TRP A 268 -28.58 24.07 20.19
C TRP A 268 -29.05 22.89 19.30
N ALA A 269 -28.50 22.69 18.10
CA ALA A 269 -28.94 21.61 17.17
C ALA A 269 -27.99 20.39 17.12
N VAL A 270 -27.35 20.05 18.25
CA VAL A 270 -26.46 18.88 18.38
C VAL A 270 -27.24 17.61 18.70
N SER A 271 -28.51 17.70 19.10
CA SER A 271 -29.34 16.55 19.52
C SER A 271 -29.99 15.76 18.37
N SER A 272 -29.97 16.25 17.13
CA SER A 272 -30.71 15.64 16.00
C SER A 272 -29.82 15.03 14.90
N ILE A 273 -28.50 14.99 15.09
CA ILE A 273 -27.56 14.39 14.13
C ILE A 273 -27.32 12.93 14.51
N ASN A 274 -27.39 12.03 13.52
CA ASN A 274 -27.13 10.61 13.69
C ASN A 274 -25.71 10.38 14.26
N PRO A 275 -25.56 9.83 15.48
CA PRO A 275 -24.26 9.70 16.16
C PRO A 275 -23.19 8.99 15.32
N SER A 276 -23.60 8.00 14.54
CA SER A 276 -22.75 7.21 13.63
C SER A 276 -22.03 8.05 12.57
N LEU A 277 -22.62 9.17 12.11
CA LEU A 277 -22.03 10.06 11.10
C LEU A 277 -20.97 10.98 11.71
N ILE A 278 -21.20 11.46 12.93
CA ILE A 278 -20.25 12.31 13.67
C ILE A 278 -18.98 11.50 13.99
N GLU A 279 -19.17 10.27 14.48
CA GLU A 279 -18.07 9.37 14.81
C GLU A 279 -17.24 9.03 13.56
N CYS A 280 -17.88 8.71 12.44
CA CYS A 280 -17.19 8.43 11.16
C CYS A 280 -16.37 9.63 10.65
N ASN A 281 -16.92 10.85 10.71
CA ASN A 281 -16.18 12.06 10.31
C ASN A 281 -14.98 12.33 11.22
N SER A 282 -15.10 12.03 12.52
CA SER A 282 -14.00 12.16 13.48
C SER A 282 -12.90 11.11 13.23
N LEU A 283 -13.30 9.89 12.86
CA LEU A 283 -12.39 8.80 12.50
C LEU A 283 -11.62 9.13 11.22
N GLN A 284 -12.31 9.61 10.19
CA GLN A 284 -11.70 10.06 8.93
C GLN A 284 -10.67 11.17 9.16
N PHE A 285 -10.97 12.14 10.02
CA PHE A 285 -10.02 13.20 10.37
C PHE A 285 -8.76 12.64 11.04
N LYS A 286 -8.92 11.79 12.06
CA LYS A 286 -7.79 11.13 12.73
C LYS A 286 -6.95 10.30 11.76
N TYR A 287 -7.62 9.61 10.83
CA TYR A 287 -6.96 8.82 9.80
C TYR A 287 -6.14 9.70 8.85
N ILE A 288 -6.69 10.80 8.34
CA ILE A 288 -5.97 11.74 7.47
C ILE A 288 -4.73 12.29 8.17
N ASP A 289 -4.85 12.72 9.44
CA ASP A 289 -3.72 13.21 10.24
C ASP A 289 -2.65 12.12 10.41
N LEU A 290 -3.05 10.90 10.77
CA LEU A 290 -2.13 9.78 10.92
C LEU A 290 -1.38 9.48 9.63
N ILE A 291 -2.08 9.33 8.49
CA ILE A 291 -1.46 9.01 7.21
C ILE A 291 -0.52 10.13 6.75
N PHE A 292 -0.87 11.39 7.00
CA PHE A 292 0.04 12.52 6.74
C PHE A 292 1.37 12.34 7.48
N TRP A 293 1.32 12.02 8.78
CA TRP A 293 2.54 11.81 9.57
C TRP A 293 3.29 10.53 9.21
N ILE A 294 2.61 9.46 8.79
CA ILE A 294 3.27 8.26 8.23
C ILE A 294 4.08 8.61 6.98
N ASN A 295 3.56 9.49 6.12
CA ASN A 295 4.29 9.92 4.92
C ASN A 295 5.45 10.87 5.25
N VAL A 296 5.32 11.68 6.31
CA VAL A 296 6.43 12.46 6.88
C VAL A 296 7.52 11.52 7.40
N TYR A 297 7.15 10.48 8.13
CA TYR A 297 8.05 9.44 8.61
C TYR A 297 8.75 8.68 7.46
N ALA A 298 8.03 8.41 6.37
CA ALA A 298 8.57 7.69 5.22
C ALA A 298 9.77 8.40 4.54
N PHE A 299 9.94 9.71 4.74
CA PHE A 299 11.14 10.42 4.25
C PHE A 299 12.44 9.91 4.88
N LEU A 300 12.39 9.30 6.06
CA LEU A 300 13.56 8.67 6.69
C LEU A 300 14.14 7.53 5.84
N PHE A 301 13.34 6.92 4.97
CA PHE A 301 13.75 5.77 4.15
C PHE A 301 14.09 6.14 2.71
N LEU A 302 13.82 7.36 2.25
CA LEU A 302 14.20 7.80 0.90
C LEU A 302 15.63 7.41 0.53
N PRO A 303 16.61 7.55 1.43
CA PRO A 303 17.98 7.29 1.04
C PRO A 303 18.31 5.80 0.95
N LEU A 304 17.52 4.93 1.57
CA LEU A 304 17.63 3.49 1.35
C LEU A 304 17.39 3.13 -0.13
N TYR A 305 16.66 3.96 -0.86
CA TYR A 305 16.35 3.75 -2.28
C TYR A 305 17.57 3.94 -3.19
N VAL A 306 18.62 4.60 -2.68
CA VAL A 306 19.92 4.72 -3.37
C VAL A 306 20.62 3.37 -3.40
N PHE A 307 20.49 2.58 -2.34
CA PHE A 307 21.19 1.30 -2.21
C PHE A 307 20.53 0.21 -3.02
N TRP A 308 19.19 0.09 -2.94
CA TRP A 308 18.46 -0.97 -3.60
C TRP A 308 17.05 -0.55 -4.01
N SER A 309 16.66 -0.95 -5.22
CA SER A 309 15.30 -0.74 -5.73
C SER A 309 14.24 -1.49 -4.93
N THR A 310 14.60 -2.56 -4.19
CA THR A 310 13.70 -3.31 -3.31
C THR A 310 13.13 -2.46 -2.18
N PHE A 311 13.83 -1.41 -1.73
CA PHE A 311 13.33 -0.50 -0.71
C PHE A 311 12.20 0.40 -1.24
N SER A 312 12.02 0.54 -2.56
CA SER A 312 10.85 1.23 -3.12
C SER A 312 9.51 0.62 -2.64
N ARG A 313 9.53 -0.65 -2.23
CA ARG A 313 8.39 -1.34 -1.59
C ARG A 313 7.91 -0.60 -0.34
N LEU A 314 8.80 0.06 0.42
CA LEU A 314 8.42 0.84 1.62
C LEU A 314 7.49 2.01 1.28
N MET A 315 7.74 2.69 0.16
CA MET A 315 6.85 3.71 -0.37
C MET A 315 5.58 3.08 -0.94
N ARG A 316 5.70 2.00 -1.71
CA ARG A 316 4.53 1.36 -2.32
C ARG A 316 3.52 0.87 -1.29
N ASN A 317 3.99 0.32 -0.17
CA ASN A 317 3.15 -0.26 0.88
C ASN A 317 2.27 0.78 1.59
N ILE A 318 2.60 2.07 1.54
CA ILE A 318 1.78 3.16 2.09
C ILE A 318 0.81 3.77 1.07
N ILE A 319 0.96 3.48 -0.24
CA ILE A 319 0.13 4.08 -1.29
C ILE A 319 -1.36 3.73 -1.14
N PRO A 320 -1.79 2.49 -0.84
CA PRO A 320 -3.20 2.20 -0.58
C PRO A 320 -3.78 3.04 0.58
N LEU A 321 -2.99 3.35 1.59
CA LEU A 321 -3.42 4.22 2.69
C LEU A 321 -3.65 5.66 2.20
N ASN A 322 -2.79 6.15 1.31
CA ASN A 322 -2.88 7.47 0.70
C ASN A 322 -4.08 7.58 -0.25
N LEU A 323 -4.38 6.51 -1.01
CA LEU A 323 -5.57 6.44 -1.85
C LEU A 323 -6.87 6.65 -1.04
N LEU A 324 -6.95 6.05 0.14
CA LEU A 324 -8.08 6.27 1.06
C LEU A 324 -8.21 7.75 1.45
N VAL A 325 -7.09 8.41 1.78
CA VAL A 325 -7.09 9.85 2.08
C VAL A 325 -7.60 10.67 0.89
N TYR A 326 -7.11 10.40 -0.32
CA TYR A 326 -7.54 11.10 -1.52
C TYR A 326 -9.03 10.94 -1.77
N ILE A 327 -9.58 9.75 -1.57
CA ILE A 327 -11.01 9.49 -1.73
C ILE A 327 -11.84 10.20 -0.67
N ILE A 328 -11.40 10.18 0.59
CA ILE A 328 -12.08 10.84 1.71
C ILE A 328 -12.14 12.36 1.45
N VAL A 329 -10.99 12.99 1.14
CA VAL A 329 -10.93 14.43 0.89
C VAL A 329 -11.65 14.82 -0.40
N GLY A 330 -11.46 14.06 -1.49
CA GLY A 330 -12.18 14.29 -2.74
C GLY A 330 -13.69 14.26 -2.57
N LYS A 331 -14.23 13.37 -1.71
CA LYS A 331 -15.65 13.33 -1.35
C LYS A 331 -16.08 14.53 -0.50
N SER A 332 -15.21 15.02 0.38
CA SER A 332 -15.51 16.10 1.32
C SER A 332 -15.50 17.50 0.69
N LEU A 333 -14.80 17.67 -0.44
CA LEU A 333 -14.79 18.90 -1.21
C LEU A 333 -16.16 19.23 -1.86
N PRO A 334 -16.53 20.53 -1.99
CA PRO A 334 -17.82 20.96 -2.50
C PRO A 334 -18.12 20.41 -3.90
N PRO A 335 -19.35 19.90 -4.15
CA PRO A 335 -19.71 19.34 -5.45
C PRO A 335 -19.54 20.38 -6.56
N ARG A 336 -19.08 19.94 -7.73
CA ARG A 336 -18.85 20.79 -8.93
C ARG A 336 -17.87 21.96 -8.73
N SER A 337 -17.12 22.03 -7.63
CA SER A 337 -16.08 23.04 -7.46
C SER A 337 -14.84 22.71 -8.32
N ILE A 338 -14.21 23.74 -8.90
CA ILE A 338 -12.94 23.63 -9.63
C ILE A 338 -11.88 22.96 -8.75
N LYS A 339 -11.86 23.29 -7.44
CA LYS A 339 -10.97 22.66 -6.47
C LYS A 339 -11.15 21.14 -6.39
N LYS A 340 -12.40 20.66 -6.35
CA LYS A 340 -12.72 19.22 -6.31
C LYS A 340 -12.30 18.52 -7.59
N ILE A 341 -12.65 19.10 -8.74
CA ILE A 341 -12.33 18.53 -10.06
C ILE A 341 -10.81 18.46 -10.20
N GLY A 342 -10.09 19.56 -9.95
CA GLY A 342 -8.64 19.60 -9.98
C GLY A 342 -8.00 18.59 -9.03
N PHE A 343 -8.50 18.47 -7.80
CA PHE A 343 -7.98 17.50 -6.82
C PHE A 343 -8.10 16.06 -7.31
N ILE A 344 -9.31 15.67 -7.72
CA ILE A 344 -9.57 14.31 -8.20
C ILE A 344 -8.76 14.02 -9.47
N SER A 345 -8.70 14.96 -10.42
CA SER A 345 -7.93 14.79 -11.65
C SER A 345 -6.44 14.61 -11.35
N ILE A 346 -5.85 15.42 -10.47
CA ILE A 346 -4.43 15.28 -10.10
C ILE A 346 -4.17 13.92 -9.43
N CYS A 347 -5.03 13.47 -8.52
CA CYS A 347 -4.88 12.16 -7.87
C CYS A 347 -4.97 10.99 -8.87
N ILE A 348 -5.88 11.06 -9.85
CA ILE A 348 -6.01 10.05 -10.91
C ILE A 348 -4.77 10.09 -11.81
N THR A 349 -4.37 11.27 -12.28
CA THR A 349 -3.18 11.44 -13.12
C THR A 349 -1.93 10.91 -12.41
N TYR A 350 -1.75 11.22 -11.13
CA TYR A 350 -0.66 10.69 -10.33
C TYR A 350 -0.66 9.15 -10.29
N ASN A 351 -1.81 8.51 -10.06
CA ASN A 351 -1.90 7.05 -10.09
C ASN A 351 -1.59 6.45 -11.48
N CYS A 352 -2.05 7.09 -12.55
CA CYS A 352 -1.72 6.67 -13.91
C CYS A 352 -0.22 6.83 -14.21
N ILE A 353 0.41 7.89 -13.71
CA ILE A 353 1.87 8.10 -13.82
C ILE A 353 2.62 7.00 -13.07
N LEU A 354 2.19 6.64 -11.86
CA LEU A 354 2.79 5.52 -11.11
C LEU A 354 2.67 4.21 -11.87
N PHE A 355 1.48 3.90 -12.39
CA PHE A 355 1.27 2.73 -13.24
C PHE A 355 2.22 2.74 -14.46
N PHE A 356 2.30 3.88 -15.15
CA PHE A 356 3.14 3.99 -16.35
C PHE A 356 4.62 3.77 -16.01
N ILE A 357 5.11 4.42 -14.97
CA ILE A 357 6.53 4.38 -14.58
C ILE A 357 6.90 3.03 -13.99
N GLU A 358 6.16 2.55 -12.98
CA GLU A 358 6.57 1.37 -12.21
C GLU A 358 6.11 0.05 -12.82
N ILE A 359 5.06 0.05 -13.63
CA ILE A 359 4.54 -1.19 -14.23
C ILE A 359 4.80 -1.19 -15.73
N TYR A 360 4.29 -0.21 -16.48
CA TYR A 360 4.32 -0.28 -17.94
C TYR A 360 5.74 -0.16 -18.51
N MET A 361 6.52 0.85 -18.09
CA MET A 361 7.88 1.08 -18.60
C MET A 361 8.86 0.00 -18.16
N LEU A 362 8.76 -0.47 -16.91
CA LEU A 362 9.73 -1.43 -16.35
C LEU A 362 9.35 -2.90 -16.61
N TYR A 363 8.06 -3.21 -16.66
CA TYR A 363 7.57 -4.59 -16.59
C TYR A 363 6.30 -4.84 -17.44
N GLY A 364 6.02 -3.98 -18.43
CA GLY A 364 4.75 -4.02 -19.17
C GLY A 364 4.43 -5.40 -19.74
N GLU A 365 5.37 -6.00 -20.46
CA GLU A 365 5.17 -7.34 -21.04
C GLU A 365 5.19 -8.46 -19.99
N SER A 366 6.05 -8.38 -18.98
CA SER A 366 6.25 -9.47 -18.02
C SER A 366 5.18 -9.53 -16.93
N ILE A 367 4.51 -8.42 -16.62
CA ILE A 367 3.48 -8.34 -15.58
C ILE A 367 2.08 -8.27 -16.20
N ILE A 368 1.83 -7.31 -17.10
CA ILE A 368 0.46 -7.08 -17.61
C ILE A 368 0.00 -8.27 -18.44
N ASN A 369 0.78 -8.69 -19.44
CA ASN A 369 0.40 -9.84 -20.26
C ASN A 369 0.28 -11.10 -19.41
N SER A 370 1.16 -11.26 -18.43
CA SER A 370 1.17 -12.45 -17.59
C SER A 370 -0.11 -12.61 -16.75
N ILE A 371 -0.56 -11.52 -16.13
CA ILE A 371 -1.77 -11.51 -15.30
C ILE A 371 -3.02 -11.83 -16.11
N PHE A 372 -3.14 -11.28 -17.32
CA PHE A 372 -4.34 -11.46 -18.13
C PHE A 372 -4.31 -12.72 -19.01
N LYS A 373 -3.15 -13.14 -19.51
CA LYS A 373 -3.03 -14.31 -20.40
C LYS A 373 -2.91 -15.62 -19.63
N TYR A 374 -2.27 -15.62 -18.47
CA TYR A 374 -1.99 -16.84 -17.71
C TYR A 374 -2.82 -16.84 -16.43
N ASN A 375 -4.11 -17.16 -16.57
CA ASN A 375 -5.06 -17.25 -15.47
C ASN A 375 -5.98 -18.47 -15.66
N TYR A 376 -5.84 -19.48 -14.80
CA TYR A 376 -6.53 -20.76 -15.02
C TYR A 376 -8.06 -20.69 -14.87
N ILE A 377 -8.61 -19.62 -14.28
CA ILE A 377 -10.06 -19.41 -14.20
C ILE A 377 -10.58 -18.76 -15.48
N PHE A 378 -9.82 -17.87 -16.09
CA PHE A 378 -10.25 -17.14 -17.29
C PHE A 378 -9.85 -17.80 -18.61
N GLY A 379 -9.01 -18.84 -18.59
CA GLY A 379 -8.53 -19.54 -19.78
C GLY A 379 -7.33 -18.83 -20.39
#